data_AF-A0A3E0TMW7-F1
#
_entry.id   AF-A0A3E0TMW7-F1
#
_cell.length_a   1.000
_cell.length_b   1.000
_cell.length_c   1.000
_cell.angle_alpha   90.00
_cell.angle_beta   90.00
_cell.angle_gamma   90.00
#
_symmetry.space_group_name_H-M   'P 1'
#
loop_
_entity.id
_entity.type
_entity.pdbx_description
1 polymer ?
#
loop_
_entity_poly.entity_id
_entity_poly.type
_entity_poly.pdbx_seq_one_letter_code
_entity_poly.pdbx_strand_id
1 'polypeptide(L)'
;MSDELSNHQSHLLGNQQKRVAALVYDGLCVFEFGCVAEVFGLARPELGEQWLTKGYRFDTLSIDGTAVITQYHAQIQPTLAATELTQLDTLIIPGWCGVDQPVPNALIAMIQQAHQAGVRLVSICSGVFVLAAAGVLNGKTATTHWRYASQLQQQYPDIQVNTDVLYVDNGSVLTSAGSAAGLDLCLHLVRKDYGQQVVNTIARRLVIPPIREGSQAQFIEQPIPCNERNRMTPLLTYLQATISKPHSNAELAKFMHMSERSLLRHFKAATGTTPAEWLIEQRLQCAKSLLEQSSLPLELVAEQSGLGTAMTLRHHFRHRLNISPTAYRRHFSNQLNKTMTEQK
;
A
#
# COMPACT_ATOMS: atom_id res chain seq x y z
N MET A 1 -39.75 -20.46 -7.13
CA MET A 1 -38.77 -19.58 -7.81
C MET A 1 -37.68 -19.10 -6.85
N SER A 2 -37.41 -19.86 -5.77
CA SER A 2 -36.54 -19.47 -4.64
C SER A 2 -35.39 -20.46 -4.43
N ASP A 3 -35.30 -21.53 -5.24
CA ASP A 3 -34.33 -22.62 -5.06
C ASP A 3 -33.18 -22.61 -6.08
N GLU A 4 -33.25 -21.79 -7.14
CA GLU A 4 -32.20 -21.77 -8.18
C GLU A 4 -31.01 -20.84 -7.85
N LEU A 5 -31.13 -19.95 -6.86
CA LEU A 5 -30.05 -19.02 -6.49
C LEU A 5 -29.09 -19.57 -5.41
N SER A 6 -29.45 -20.67 -4.74
CA SER A 6 -28.60 -21.28 -3.70
C SER A 6 -27.58 -22.28 -4.27
N ASN A 7 -27.84 -22.84 -5.46
CA ASN A 7 -27.09 -23.98 -5.97
C ASN A 7 -25.86 -23.63 -6.82
N HIS A 8 -25.55 -22.34 -6.99
CA HIS A 8 -24.37 -21.89 -7.74
C HIS A 8 -23.13 -21.61 -6.87
N GLN A 9 -23.23 -21.75 -5.54
CA GLN A 9 -22.11 -21.48 -4.62
C GLN A 9 -21.25 -22.71 -4.29
N SER A 10 -21.69 -23.92 -4.65
CA SER A 10 -21.16 -25.19 -4.15
C SER A 10 -19.94 -25.76 -4.91
N HIS A 11 -19.49 -25.14 -6.00
CA HIS A 11 -18.48 -25.73 -6.89
C HIS A 11 -17.07 -25.08 -6.88
N LEU A 12 -16.82 -24.07 -6.05
CA LEU A 12 -15.59 -23.25 -6.13
C LEU A 12 -14.49 -23.57 -5.10
N LEU A 13 -14.78 -24.35 -4.06
CA LEU A 13 -13.82 -24.62 -2.98
C LEU A 13 -13.24 -26.04 -3.13
N GLY A 14 -11.92 -26.16 -3.14
CA GLY A 14 -11.20 -27.44 -3.21
C GLY A 14 -11.54 -28.41 -2.06
N ASN A 15 -11.08 -29.65 -2.16
CA ASN A 15 -11.48 -30.73 -1.24
C ASN A 15 -10.87 -30.65 0.18
N GLN A 16 -9.89 -29.76 0.42
CA GLN A 16 -9.24 -29.59 1.73
C GLN A 16 -8.89 -28.13 2.01
N GLN A 17 -8.86 -27.80 3.31
CA GLN A 17 -8.50 -26.48 3.82
C GLN A 17 -7.02 -26.18 3.54
N LYS A 18 -6.73 -25.00 2.98
CA LYS A 18 -5.34 -24.57 2.76
C LYS A 18 -4.71 -24.08 4.06
N ARG A 19 -3.55 -24.62 4.43
CA ARG A 19 -2.78 -24.27 5.63
C ARG A 19 -1.82 -23.12 5.35
N VAL A 20 -2.01 -22.01 6.05
CA VAL A 20 -1.19 -20.80 5.92
C VAL A 20 -0.61 -20.48 7.29
N ALA A 21 0.69 -20.24 7.36
CA ALA A 21 1.32 -19.75 8.58
C ALA A 21 1.99 -18.40 8.38
N ALA A 22 1.95 -17.55 9.41
CA ALA A 22 2.78 -16.35 9.49
C ALA A 22 3.96 -16.59 10.43
N LEU A 23 5.17 -16.20 9.98
CA LEU A 23 6.35 -16.17 10.84
C LEU A 23 6.19 -15.05 11.88
N VAL A 24 6.40 -15.41 13.15
CA VAL A 24 6.45 -14.48 14.28
C VAL A 24 7.82 -14.55 14.95
N TYR A 25 8.33 -13.40 15.40
CA TYR A 25 9.67 -13.22 15.95
C TYR A 25 9.70 -11.99 16.86
N ASP A 26 10.72 -11.86 17.70
CA ASP A 26 10.86 -10.69 18.57
C ASP A 26 11.04 -9.39 17.78
N GLY A 27 10.29 -8.35 18.15
CA GLY A 27 10.23 -7.12 17.38
C GLY A 27 9.38 -7.22 16.11
N LEU A 28 8.41 -8.15 16.06
CA LEU A 28 7.51 -8.36 14.93
C LEU A 28 6.94 -7.05 14.36
N CYS A 29 6.99 -6.90 13.03
CA CYS A 29 6.26 -5.87 12.29
C CYS A 29 4.74 -6.14 12.36
N VAL A 30 4.07 -5.59 13.38
CA VAL A 30 2.68 -5.93 13.69
C VAL A 30 1.69 -5.45 12.62
N PHE A 31 1.97 -4.37 11.89
CA PHE A 31 1.07 -3.91 10.83
C PHE A 31 0.96 -4.93 9.69
N GLU A 32 2.09 -5.35 9.12
CA GLU A 32 2.12 -6.36 8.06
C GLU A 32 1.60 -7.71 8.56
N PHE A 33 1.93 -8.11 9.79
CA PHE A 33 1.35 -9.30 10.41
C PHE A 33 -0.18 -9.17 10.50
N GLY A 34 -0.68 -8.00 10.91
CA GLY A 34 -2.10 -7.69 10.95
C GLY A 34 -2.75 -7.84 9.58
N CYS A 35 -2.14 -7.34 8.50
CA CYS A 35 -2.67 -7.55 7.14
C CYS A 35 -2.80 -9.05 6.79
N VAL A 36 -1.83 -9.87 7.18
CA VAL A 36 -1.86 -11.32 6.97
C VAL A 36 -2.97 -11.97 7.80
N ALA A 37 -3.01 -11.68 9.10
CA ALA A 37 -4.02 -12.21 10.01
C ALA A 37 -5.44 -11.80 9.61
N GLU A 38 -5.64 -10.57 9.15
CA GLU A 38 -6.91 -10.09 8.62
C GLU A 38 -7.36 -10.91 7.41
N VAL A 39 -6.49 -11.16 6.43
CA VAL A 39 -6.89 -11.89 5.21
C VAL A 39 -7.11 -13.38 5.48
N PHE A 40 -6.20 -14.03 6.22
CA PHE A 40 -6.17 -15.49 6.34
C PHE A 40 -6.73 -16.03 7.65
N GLY A 41 -6.62 -15.29 8.75
CA GLY A 41 -6.97 -15.75 10.10
C GLY A 41 -8.36 -15.36 10.59
N LEU A 42 -8.99 -14.36 9.96
CA LEU A 42 -10.30 -13.89 10.38
C LEU A 42 -11.41 -14.87 9.93
N ALA A 43 -12.35 -15.18 10.83
CA ALA A 43 -13.52 -15.99 10.47
C ALA A 43 -14.40 -15.26 9.44
N ARG A 44 -14.79 -15.96 8.37
CA ARG A 44 -15.54 -15.41 7.23
C ARG A 44 -16.93 -16.07 7.07
N PRO A 45 -17.90 -15.84 7.97
CA PRO A 45 -19.25 -16.37 7.82
C PRO A 45 -19.95 -15.90 6.53
N GLU A 46 -19.56 -14.74 6.00
CA GLU A 46 -20.05 -14.21 4.71
C GLU A 46 -19.64 -15.04 3.48
N LEU A 47 -18.73 -16.00 3.63
CA LEU A 47 -18.35 -16.98 2.59
C LEU A 47 -19.09 -18.32 2.74
N GLY A 48 -20.02 -18.42 3.70
CA GLY A 48 -20.83 -19.61 3.95
C GLY A 48 -20.12 -20.69 4.77
N GLU A 49 -20.87 -21.70 5.19
CA GLU A 49 -20.39 -22.77 6.09
C GLU A 49 -19.23 -23.58 5.51
N GLN A 50 -19.19 -23.74 4.18
CA GLN A 50 -18.11 -24.47 3.51
C GLN A 50 -16.74 -23.82 3.69
N TRP A 51 -16.68 -22.51 3.96
CA TRP A 51 -15.41 -21.82 4.22
C TRP A 51 -14.73 -22.32 5.50
N LEU A 52 -15.49 -22.77 6.50
CA LEU A 52 -14.95 -23.28 7.75
C LEU A 52 -14.14 -24.56 7.56
N THR A 53 -14.49 -25.38 6.56
CA THR A 53 -13.86 -26.69 6.31
C THR A 53 -12.98 -26.72 5.06
N LYS A 54 -13.15 -25.75 4.14
CA LYS A 54 -12.45 -25.71 2.85
C LYS A 54 -11.72 -24.39 2.56
N GLY A 55 -11.80 -23.41 3.46
CA GLY A 55 -11.13 -22.11 3.33
C GLY A 55 -9.68 -22.15 3.79
N TYR A 56 -9.21 -21.09 4.44
CA TYR A 56 -7.88 -21.07 5.06
C TYR A 56 -7.91 -21.58 6.50
N ARG A 57 -6.87 -22.32 6.88
CA ARG A 57 -6.46 -22.53 8.27
C ARG A 57 -5.22 -21.67 8.50
N PHE A 58 -5.32 -20.72 9.42
CA PHE A 58 -4.24 -19.81 9.73
C PHE A 58 -3.57 -20.18 11.05
N ASP A 59 -2.25 -20.26 11.03
CA ASP A 59 -1.42 -20.56 12.18
C ASP A 59 -0.25 -19.55 12.29
N THR A 60 0.40 -19.49 13.45
CA THR A 60 1.62 -18.71 13.68
C THR A 60 2.78 -19.62 14.00
N LEU A 61 3.96 -19.33 13.43
CA LEU A 61 5.17 -20.12 13.61
C LEU A 61 6.30 -19.21 14.09
N SER A 62 6.95 -19.57 15.20
CA SER A 62 8.19 -18.91 15.63
C SER A 62 9.41 -19.76 15.31
N ILE A 63 10.59 -19.13 15.33
CA ILE A 63 11.86 -19.77 14.93
C ILE A 63 12.19 -20.98 15.81
N ASP A 64 11.94 -20.87 17.11
CA ASP A 64 12.30 -21.86 18.13
C ASP A 64 11.07 -22.46 18.84
N GLY A 65 9.86 -22.13 18.40
CA GLY A 65 8.61 -22.57 19.02
C GLY A 65 8.24 -21.83 20.31
N THR A 66 9.02 -20.83 20.72
CA THR A 66 8.73 -20.04 21.93
C THR A 66 7.84 -18.83 21.63
N ALA A 67 7.24 -18.28 22.69
CA ALA A 67 6.46 -17.05 22.60
C ALA A 67 7.37 -15.86 22.27
N VAL A 68 6.86 -14.94 21.46
CA VAL A 68 7.62 -13.77 21.01
C VAL A 68 7.02 -12.48 21.54
N ILE A 69 7.85 -11.46 21.70
CA ILE A 69 7.43 -10.11 22.11
C ILE A 69 7.50 -9.18 20.90
N THR A 70 6.35 -8.62 20.53
CA THR A 70 6.25 -7.67 19.41
C THR A 70 6.91 -6.33 19.74
N GLN A 71 7.16 -5.49 18.73
CA GLN A 71 7.69 -4.13 18.91
C GLN A 71 6.80 -3.21 19.78
N TYR A 72 5.55 -3.62 20.04
CA TYR A 72 4.60 -2.90 20.89
C TYR A 72 4.42 -3.57 22.26
N HIS A 73 5.33 -4.46 22.65
CA HIS A 73 5.33 -5.19 23.94
C HIS A 73 4.13 -6.13 24.16
N ALA A 74 3.36 -6.43 23.10
CA ALA A 74 2.40 -7.52 23.13
C ALA A 74 3.10 -8.86 22.92
N GLN A 75 2.67 -9.90 23.64
CA GLN A 75 3.19 -11.25 23.50
C GLN A 75 2.31 -12.07 22.54
N ILE A 76 2.94 -12.86 21.67
CA ILE A 76 2.26 -13.80 20.76
C ILE A 76 2.78 -15.21 21.03
N GLN A 77 1.86 -16.14 21.31
CA GLN A 77 2.15 -17.56 21.38
C GLN A 77 2.06 -18.18 19.97
N PRO A 78 3.10 -18.84 19.44
CA PRO A 78 3.01 -19.58 18.19
C PRO A 78 2.00 -20.74 18.32
N THR A 79 1.21 -20.99 17.27
CA THR A 79 0.22 -22.08 17.24
C THR A 79 0.71 -23.32 16.51
N LEU A 80 1.73 -23.19 15.66
CA LEU A 80 2.29 -24.28 14.86
C LEU A 80 3.61 -24.78 15.44
N ALA A 81 3.75 -26.10 15.54
CA ALA A 81 5.03 -26.73 15.81
C ALA A 81 5.92 -26.72 14.56
N ALA A 82 7.23 -26.52 14.72
CA ALA A 82 8.18 -26.52 13.60
C ALA A 82 8.19 -27.84 12.81
N THR A 83 7.80 -28.97 13.43
CA THR A 83 7.66 -30.28 12.77
C THR A 83 6.56 -30.33 11.71
N GLU A 84 5.59 -29.40 11.76
CA GLU A 84 4.48 -29.31 10.82
C GLU A 84 4.75 -28.36 9.64
N LEU A 85 5.93 -27.73 9.60
CA LEU A 85 6.33 -26.76 8.58
C LEU A 85 6.11 -27.25 7.14
N THR A 86 6.48 -28.51 6.87
CA THR A 86 6.39 -29.10 5.52
C THR A 86 4.97 -29.46 5.10
N GLN A 87 4.00 -29.34 6.00
CA GLN A 87 2.58 -29.58 5.72
C GLN A 87 1.83 -28.29 5.37
N LEU A 88 2.51 -27.14 5.37
CA LEU A 88 1.93 -25.87 5.00
C LEU A 88 1.77 -25.76 3.48
N ASP A 89 0.69 -25.12 3.05
CA ASP A 89 0.56 -24.66 1.67
C ASP A 89 1.31 -23.34 1.47
N THR A 90 1.38 -22.49 2.50
CA THR A 90 2.02 -21.17 2.42
C THR A 90 2.63 -20.74 3.75
N LEU A 91 3.87 -20.23 3.68
CA LEU A 91 4.54 -19.56 4.79
C LEU A 91 4.76 -18.09 4.42
N ILE A 92 4.29 -17.19 5.29
CA ILE A 92 4.33 -15.75 5.09
C ILE A 92 5.29 -15.10 6.10
N ILE A 93 6.25 -14.33 5.60
CA ILE A 93 7.18 -13.52 6.38
C ILE A 93 6.67 -12.07 6.33
N PRO A 94 5.91 -11.60 7.34
CA PRO A 94 5.25 -10.29 7.30
C PRO A 94 6.23 -9.12 7.32
N GLY A 95 7.48 -9.34 7.68
CA GLY A 95 8.49 -8.29 7.75
C GLY A 95 9.77 -8.88 8.34
N TRP A 96 10.73 -8.01 8.63
CA TRP A 96 11.90 -8.36 9.42
C TRP A 96 12.27 -7.21 10.37
N CYS A 97 12.81 -7.56 11.55
CA CYS A 97 13.13 -6.65 12.65
C CYS A 97 14.16 -5.56 12.29
N GLY A 98 14.86 -5.69 11.17
CA GLY A 98 15.65 -4.64 10.56
C GLY A 98 16.45 -5.17 9.38
N VAL A 99 16.68 -4.34 8.36
CA VAL A 99 17.44 -4.72 7.16
C VAL A 99 18.92 -4.98 7.42
N ASP A 100 19.44 -4.46 8.54
CA ASP A 100 20.80 -4.71 9.03
C ASP A 100 20.87 -5.84 10.07
N GLN A 101 19.72 -6.39 10.48
CA GLN A 101 19.68 -7.47 11.47
C GLN A 101 19.98 -8.81 10.79
N PRO A 102 20.98 -9.58 11.28
CA PRO A 102 21.32 -10.86 10.67
C PRO A 102 20.15 -11.83 10.79
N VAL A 103 19.90 -12.56 9.71
CA VAL A 103 18.91 -13.64 9.70
C VAL A 103 19.54 -14.87 10.38
N PRO A 104 18.96 -15.42 11.45
CA PRO A 104 19.53 -16.58 12.14
C PRO A 104 19.65 -17.80 11.21
N ASN A 105 20.74 -18.55 11.33
CA ASN A 105 20.97 -19.78 10.54
C ASN A 105 19.82 -20.79 10.67
N ALA A 106 19.20 -20.89 11.85
CA ALA A 106 18.04 -21.75 12.07
C ALA A 106 16.84 -21.33 11.21
N LEU A 107 16.59 -20.02 11.07
CA LEU A 107 15.54 -19.49 10.20
C LEU A 107 15.88 -19.69 8.73
N ILE A 108 17.15 -19.49 8.33
CA ILE A 108 17.61 -19.79 6.96
C ILE A 108 17.31 -21.25 6.61
N ALA A 109 17.70 -22.19 7.47
CA ALA A 109 17.45 -23.61 7.27
C ALA A 109 15.95 -23.93 7.22
N MET A 110 15.14 -23.30 8.08
CA MET A 110 13.68 -23.43 8.08
C MET A 110 13.07 -23.00 6.74
N ILE A 111 13.46 -21.83 6.21
CA ILE A 111 12.96 -21.35 4.92
C ILE A 111 13.38 -22.28 3.78
N GLN A 112 14.62 -22.77 3.78
CA GLN A 112 15.12 -23.71 2.78
C GLN A 112 14.35 -25.03 2.82
N GLN A 113 14.12 -25.58 4.02
CA GLN A 113 13.34 -26.81 4.21
C GLN A 113 11.90 -26.64 3.71
N ALA A 114 11.24 -25.53 4.03
CA ALA A 114 9.89 -25.23 3.55
C ALA A 114 9.86 -25.15 2.02
N HIS A 115 10.79 -24.41 1.40
CA HIS A 115 10.88 -24.28 -0.05
C HIS A 115 11.10 -25.63 -0.75
N GLN A 116 12.00 -26.46 -0.22
CA GLN A 116 12.27 -27.80 -0.76
C GLN A 116 11.06 -28.73 -0.66
N ALA A 117 10.25 -28.59 0.39
CA ALA A 117 9.00 -29.33 0.55
C ALA A 117 7.85 -28.81 -0.35
N GLY A 118 8.08 -27.75 -1.14
CA GLY A 118 7.08 -27.18 -2.04
C GLY A 118 6.15 -26.16 -1.37
N VAL A 119 6.44 -25.74 -0.14
CA VAL A 119 5.68 -24.69 0.55
C VAL A 119 5.86 -23.37 -0.21
N ARG A 120 4.74 -22.70 -0.54
CA ARG A 120 4.78 -21.37 -1.17
C ARG A 120 5.31 -20.35 -0.15
N LEU A 121 6.37 -19.65 -0.51
CA LEU A 121 6.98 -18.63 0.34
C LEU A 121 6.52 -17.23 -0.06
N VAL A 122 6.16 -16.42 0.92
CA VAL A 122 5.66 -15.07 0.70
C VAL A 122 6.37 -14.11 1.64
N SER A 123 6.89 -13.00 1.14
CA SER A 123 7.40 -11.93 2.01
C SER A 123 6.67 -10.61 1.79
N ILE A 124 6.56 -9.84 2.86
CA ILE A 124 6.02 -8.48 2.86
C ILE A 124 7.08 -7.53 3.40
N CYS A 125 7.21 -6.35 2.78
CA CYS A 125 8.11 -5.29 3.23
C CYS A 125 9.56 -5.77 3.35
N SER A 126 10.19 -5.60 4.53
CA SER A 126 11.54 -6.07 4.86
C SER A 126 11.66 -7.59 5.03
N GLY A 127 10.56 -8.35 5.02
CA GLY A 127 10.60 -9.82 5.11
C GLY A 127 11.35 -10.48 3.95
N VAL A 128 11.52 -9.76 2.84
CA VAL A 128 12.31 -10.22 1.69
C VAL A 128 13.76 -10.55 2.06
N PHE A 129 14.34 -9.88 3.07
CA PHE A 129 15.72 -10.11 3.48
C PHE A 129 15.90 -11.51 4.08
N VAL A 130 14.86 -12.07 4.70
CA VAL A 130 14.84 -13.46 5.17
C VAL A 130 14.88 -14.44 4.00
N LEU A 131 14.07 -14.18 2.96
CA LEU A 131 14.06 -15.02 1.75
C LEU A 131 15.36 -14.89 0.93
N ALA A 132 15.94 -13.70 0.89
CA ALA A 132 17.21 -13.42 0.23
C ALA A 132 18.36 -14.14 0.95
N ALA A 133 18.44 -14.05 2.28
CA ALA A 133 19.42 -14.76 3.09
C ALA A 133 19.32 -16.29 2.93
N ALA A 134 18.11 -16.81 2.73
CA ALA A 134 17.90 -18.23 2.47
C ALA A 134 18.31 -18.69 1.06
N GLY A 135 18.62 -17.76 0.14
CA GLY A 135 19.01 -18.03 -1.24
C GLY A 135 17.85 -18.44 -2.16
N VAL A 136 16.60 -18.41 -1.68
CA VAL A 136 15.43 -18.86 -2.47
C VAL A 136 15.00 -17.85 -3.54
N LEU A 137 15.60 -16.66 -3.54
CA LEU A 137 15.39 -15.57 -4.50
C LEU A 137 16.52 -15.42 -5.54
N ASN A 138 17.59 -16.22 -5.46
CA ASN A 138 18.73 -16.08 -6.39
C ASN A 138 18.27 -16.31 -7.85
N GLY A 139 18.62 -15.37 -8.74
CA GLY A 139 18.23 -15.37 -10.15
C GLY A 139 16.77 -15.00 -10.41
N LYS A 140 16.01 -14.55 -9.39
CA LYS A 140 14.60 -14.15 -9.52
C LYS A 140 14.44 -12.64 -9.41
N THR A 141 13.32 -12.14 -9.92
CA THR A 141 12.87 -10.78 -9.63
C THR A 141 12.20 -10.73 -8.26
N ALA A 142 12.49 -9.71 -7.47
CA ALA A 142 11.84 -9.46 -6.19
C ALA A 142 11.51 -7.97 -6.03
N THR A 143 10.54 -7.68 -5.18
CA THR A 143 10.25 -6.31 -4.73
C THR A 143 10.27 -6.21 -3.22
N THR A 144 10.44 -4.99 -2.73
CA THR A 144 10.40 -4.63 -1.31
C THR A 144 10.01 -3.17 -1.20
N HIS A 145 9.85 -2.68 0.02
CA HIS A 145 9.59 -1.26 0.25
C HIS A 145 10.70 -0.43 -0.39
N TRP A 146 10.36 0.59 -1.19
CA TRP A 146 11.32 1.40 -1.94
C TRP A 146 12.54 1.86 -1.12
N ARG A 147 12.32 2.18 0.16
CA ARG A 147 13.37 2.57 1.13
C ARG A 147 14.50 1.53 1.26
N TYR A 148 14.18 0.25 1.12
CA TYR A 148 15.10 -0.88 1.33
C TYR A 148 15.62 -1.48 0.03
N ALA A 149 15.11 -1.03 -1.13
CA ALA A 149 15.41 -1.64 -2.42
C ALA A 149 16.90 -1.55 -2.80
N SER A 150 17.52 -0.38 -2.58
CA SER A 150 18.95 -0.18 -2.86
C SER A 150 19.83 -1.10 -2.00
N GLN A 151 19.46 -1.25 -0.73
CA GLN A 151 20.18 -2.10 0.21
C GLN A 151 20.02 -3.59 -0.12
N LEU A 152 18.80 -4.01 -0.48
CA LEU A 152 18.54 -5.39 -0.91
C LEU A 152 19.40 -5.73 -2.14
N GLN A 153 19.43 -4.85 -3.14
CA GLN A 153 20.21 -5.05 -4.37
C GLN A 153 21.71 -5.12 -4.10
N GLN A 154 22.21 -4.31 -3.16
CA GLN A 154 23.62 -4.29 -2.78
C GLN A 154 24.05 -5.55 -2.00
N GLN A 155 23.22 -5.99 -1.05
CA GLN A 155 23.54 -7.17 -0.22
C GLN A 155 23.35 -8.49 -0.97
N TYR A 156 22.41 -8.55 -1.92
CA TYR A 156 22.06 -9.76 -2.65
C TYR A 156 22.06 -9.49 -4.17
N PRO A 157 23.24 -9.42 -4.80
CA PRO A 157 23.39 -9.00 -6.20
C PRO A 157 22.73 -9.95 -7.22
N ASP A 158 22.51 -11.21 -6.84
CA ASP A 158 21.85 -12.21 -7.70
C ASP A 158 20.33 -12.03 -7.79
N ILE A 159 19.75 -11.09 -7.04
CA ILE A 159 18.33 -10.75 -7.06
C ILE A 159 18.12 -9.54 -7.96
N GLN A 160 17.16 -9.61 -8.89
CA GLN A 160 16.74 -8.46 -9.68
C GLN A 160 15.68 -7.67 -8.89
N VAL A 161 16.06 -6.56 -8.27
CA VAL A 161 15.13 -5.76 -7.46
C VAL A 161 14.30 -4.83 -8.36
N ASN A 162 12.97 -4.99 -8.33
CA ASN A 162 12.02 -4.16 -9.06
C ASN A 162 11.14 -3.34 -8.09
N THR A 163 11.28 -2.02 -8.09
CA THR A 163 10.48 -1.10 -7.25
C THR A 163 9.20 -0.60 -7.93
N ASP A 164 9.08 -0.78 -9.25
CA ASP A 164 7.98 -0.24 -10.05
C ASP A 164 6.73 -1.13 -10.01
N VAL A 165 6.63 -1.98 -8.99
CA VAL A 165 5.54 -2.95 -8.78
C VAL A 165 5.17 -3.02 -7.30
N LEU A 166 3.90 -3.28 -7.00
CA LEU A 166 3.42 -3.50 -5.63
C LEU A 166 3.84 -4.89 -5.11
N TYR A 167 3.83 -5.89 -5.99
CA TYR A 167 4.26 -7.25 -5.68
C TYR A 167 4.79 -7.96 -6.91
N VAL A 168 5.62 -8.98 -6.67
CA VAL A 168 6.16 -9.90 -7.69
C VAL A 168 5.73 -11.32 -7.33
N ASP A 169 5.22 -12.06 -8.32
CA ASP A 169 4.84 -13.47 -8.20
C ASP A 169 5.78 -14.32 -9.08
N ASN A 170 6.66 -15.11 -8.46
CA ASN A 170 7.52 -16.09 -9.15
C ASN A 170 6.98 -17.53 -9.01
N GLY A 171 5.68 -17.70 -8.78
CA GLY A 171 5.05 -19.00 -8.56
C GLY A 171 5.24 -19.51 -7.14
N SER A 172 6.43 -20.05 -6.83
CA SER A 172 6.74 -20.63 -5.51
C SER A 172 7.20 -19.59 -4.48
N VAL A 173 7.66 -18.42 -4.93
CA VAL A 173 8.14 -17.35 -4.07
C VAL A 173 7.55 -16.01 -4.51
N LEU A 174 6.89 -15.31 -3.59
CA LEU A 174 6.24 -14.03 -3.84
C LEU A 174 6.75 -12.96 -2.87
N THR A 175 6.85 -11.73 -3.36
CA THR A 175 7.39 -10.60 -2.57
C THR A 175 6.53 -9.36 -2.78
N SER A 176 6.37 -8.51 -1.77
CA SER A 176 5.63 -7.24 -1.87
C SER A 176 6.33 -6.09 -1.17
N ALA A 177 5.98 -4.88 -1.60
CA ALA A 177 6.53 -3.63 -1.09
C ALA A 177 6.26 -3.35 0.41
N GLY A 178 5.28 -4.02 1.03
CA GLY A 178 4.87 -3.71 2.40
C GLY A 178 3.68 -2.76 2.52
N SER A 179 3.31 -2.43 3.76
CA SER A 179 2.12 -1.61 4.06
C SER A 179 0.89 -2.11 3.28
N ALA A 180 0.17 -1.22 2.58
CA ALA A 180 -1.01 -1.61 1.81
C ALA A 180 -0.72 -2.57 0.65
N ALA A 181 0.52 -2.63 0.12
CA ALA A 181 0.90 -3.58 -0.93
C ALA A 181 0.96 -5.03 -0.42
N GLY A 182 1.23 -5.22 0.88
CA GLY A 182 1.12 -6.53 1.52
C GLY A 182 -0.30 -7.07 1.47
N LEU A 183 -1.30 -6.19 1.68
CA LEU A 183 -2.70 -6.56 1.56
C LEU A 183 -3.09 -6.93 0.13
N ASP A 184 -2.60 -6.21 -0.88
CA ASP A 184 -2.84 -6.55 -2.28
C ASP A 184 -2.26 -7.93 -2.63
N LEU A 185 -1.04 -8.24 -2.16
CA LEU A 185 -0.45 -9.56 -2.37
C LEU A 185 -1.26 -10.67 -1.68
N CYS A 186 -1.69 -10.45 -0.43
CA CYS A 186 -2.54 -11.41 0.28
C CYS A 186 -3.86 -11.68 -0.49
N LEU A 187 -4.50 -10.63 -1.02
CA LEU A 187 -5.72 -10.78 -1.83
C LEU A 187 -5.44 -11.43 -3.19
N HIS A 188 -4.29 -11.14 -3.80
CA HIS A 188 -3.85 -11.83 -5.01
C HIS A 188 -3.74 -13.35 -4.77
N LEU A 189 -3.21 -13.78 -3.62
CA LEU A 189 -3.16 -15.18 -3.24
C LEU A 189 -4.56 -15.79 -3.10
N VAL A 190 -5.49 -15.10 -2.43
CA VAL A 190 -6.90 -15.54 -2.35
C VAL A 190 -7.51 -15.69 -3.74
N ARG A 191 -7.26 -14.74 -4.64
CA ARG A 191 -7.74 -14.81 -6.03
C ARG A 191 -7.20 -16.05 -6.75
N LYS A 192 -5.91 -16.36 -6.60
CA LYS A 192 -5.31 -17.56 -7.21
C LYS A 192 -5.86 -18.86 -6.61
N ASP A 193 -6.12 -18.87 -5.31
CA ASP A 193 -6.50 -20.08 -4.59
C ASP A 193 -8.00 -20.39 -4.67
N TYR A 194 -8.86 -19.36 -4.68
CA TYR A 194 -10.32 -19.50 -4.57
C TYR A 194 -11.12 -18.66 -5.56
N GLY A 195 -10.44 -17.96 -6.47
CA GLY A 195 -11.07 -17.22 -7.57
C GLY A 195 -11.60 -15.83 -7.20
N GLN A 196 -12.13 -15.15 -8.24
CA GLN A 196 -12.49 -13.73 -8.17
C GLN A 196 -13.66 -13.43 -7.22
N GLN A 197 -14.62 -14.35 -7.08
CA GLN A 197 -15.79 -14.13 -6.23
C GLN A 197 -15.42 -14.06 -4.75
N VAL A 198 -14.56 -14.98 -4.29
CA VAL A 198 -14.11 -15.04 -2.88
C VAL A 198 -13.32 -13.81 -2.52
N VAL A 199 -12.34 -13.42 -3.35
CA VAL A 199 -11.52 -12.25 -3.07
C VAL A 199 -12.34 -10.95 -3.07
N ASN A 200 -13.35 -10.82 -3.93
CA ASN A 200 -14.25 -9.64 -3.93
C ASN A 200 -15.06 -9.55 -2.64
N THR A 201 -15.47 -10.68 -2.06
CA THR A 201 -16.18 -10.69 -0.78
C THR A 201 -15.26 -10.29 0.37
N ILE A 202 -14.04 -10.83 0.41
CA ILE A 202 -13.04 -10.45 1.42
C ILE A 202 -12.69 -8.95 1.30
N ALA A 203 -12.41 -8.45 0.10
CA ALA A 203 -12.07 -7.05 -0.14
C ALA A 203 -13.20 -6.08 0.27
N ARG A 204 -14.47 -6.43 -0.01
CA ARG A 204 -15.64 -5.63 0.41
C ARG A 204 -15.72 -5.50 1.93
N ARG A 205 -15.47 -6.58 2.68
CA ARG A 205 -15.50 -6.54 4.14
C ARG A 205 -14.34 -5.73 4.73
N LEU A 206 -13.19 -5.76 4.07
CA LEU A 206 -12.03 -4.93 4.43
C LEU A 206 -12.20 -3.45 4.03
N VAL A 207 -13.28 -3.09 3.33
CA VAL A 207 -13.57 -1.73 2.86
C VAL A 207 -12.44 -1.15 2.01
N ILE A 208 -11.84 -2.00 1.17
CA ILE A 208 -10.79 -1.59 0.22
C ILE A 208 -11.29 -1.67 -1.22
N PRO A 209 -10.76 -0.83 -2.13
CA PRO A 209 -11.14 -0.87 -3.54
C PRO A 209 -10.83 -2.24 -4.17
N PRO A 210 -11.46 -2.57 -5.31
CA PRO A 210 -11.12 -3.77 -6.07
C PRO A 210 -9.61 -3.81 -6.33
N ILE A 211 -9.02 -4.98 -6.10
CA ILE A 211 -7.57 -5.29 -6.10
C ILE A 211 -6.77 -4.39 -7.05
N ARG A 212 -5.73 -3.76 -6.52
CA ARG A 212 -4.71 -3.10 -7.35
C ARG A 212 -3.91 -4.17 -8.09
N GLU A 213 -3.81 -4.05 -9.41
CA GLU A 213 -2.99 -4.97 -10.20
C GLU A 213 -1.52 -4.86 -9.76
N GLY A 214 -0.82 -6.00 -9.65
CA GLY A 214 0.55 -6.04 -9.11
C GLY A 214 1.55 -5.21 -9.91
N SER A 215 1.26 -4.97 -11.20
CA SER A 215 2.02 -4.10 -12.10
C SER A 215 1.89 -2.61 -11.80
N GLN A 216 1.01 -2.21 -10.88
CA GLN A 216 0.96 -0.85 -10.40
C GLN A 216 2.27 -0.55 -9.64
N ALA A 217 2.88 0.61 -9.91
CA ALA A 217 4.04 1.04 -9.16
C ALA A 217 3.68 1.38 -7.71
N GLN A 218 4.63 1.19 -6.80
CA GLN A 218 4.54 1.80 -5.48
C GLN A 218 4.33 3.32 -5.65
N PHE A 219 3.64 3.97 -4.70
CA PHE A 219 3.66 5.44 -4.65
C PHE A 219 5.05 5.86 -4.17
N ILE A 220 6.01 5.82 -5.09
CA ILE A 220 7.34 6.33 -4.91
C ILE A 220 7.19 7.83 -5.20
N GLU A 221 7.16 8.68 -4.16
CA GLU A 221 7.82 9.98 -4.32
C GLU A 221 9.24 9.57 -4.74
N GLN A 222 9.56 9.63 -6.04
CA GLN A 222 10.89 9.30 -6.53
C GLN A 222 11.90 9.84 -5.52
N PRO A 223 12.92 9.08 -5.09
CA PRO A 223 14.00 9.65 -4.31
C PRO A 223 14.68 10.65 -5.23
N ILE A 224 14.15 11.87 -5.20
CA ILE A 224 14.76 13.06 -5.74
C ILE A 224 16.08 13.10 -4.99
N PRO A 225 17.24 13.06 -5.67
CA PRO A 225 18.50 13.30 -5.02
C PRO A 225 18.29 14.54 -4.15
N CYS A 226 18.60 14.49 -2.85
CA CYS A 226 18.24 15.54 -1.89
C CYS A 226 18.60 16.97 -2.38
N ASN A 227 19.52 17.07 -3.34
CA ASN A 227 19.86 18.27 -4.09
C ASN A 227 18.71 18.89 -4.91
N GLU A 228 17.85 18.12 -5.58
CA GLU A 228 16.84 18.67 -6.51
C GLU A 228 15.56 19.14 -5.78
N ARG A 229 15.13 18.47 -4.70
CA ARG A 229 14.05 18.97 -3.83
C ARG A 229 14.49 20.26 -3.16
N ASN A 230 15.71 20.29 -2.60
CA ASN A 230 16.32 21.50 -2.02
C ASN A 230 16.48 22.62 -3.06
N ARG A 231 16.85 22.29 -4.30
CA ARG A 231 16.97 23.26 -5.40
C ARG A 231 15.62 23.87 -5.77
N MET A 232 14.54 23.11 -5.72
CA MET A 232 13.20 23.59 -6.07
C MET A 232 12.45 24.20 -4.88
N THR A 233 12.89 23.98 -3.63
CA THR A 233 12.26 24.55 -2.42
C THR A 233 11.99 26.05 -2.52
N PRO A 234 12.95 26.91 -2.92
CA PRO A 234 12.70 28.36 -3.02
C PRO A 234 11.56 28.70 -3.97
N LEU A 235 11.46 27.99 -5.10
CA LEU A 235 10.38 28.19 -6.07
C LEU A 235 9.04 27.72 -5.50
N LEU A 236 9.00 26.56 -4.86
CA LEU A 236 7.76 26.02 -4.29
C LEU A 236 7.23 26.93 -3.17
N THR A 237 8.11 27.44 -2.32
CA THR A 237 7.76 28.43 -1.29
C THR A 237 7.24 29.74 -1.92
N TYR A 238 7.91 30.23 -2.96
CA TYR A 238 7.45 31.41 -3.69
C TYR A 238 6.05 31.21 -4.30
N LEU A 239 5.83 30.08 -4.96
CA LEU A 239 4.55 29.76 -5.59
C LEU A 239 3.42 29.59 -4.56
N GLN A 240 3.69 28.98 -3.40
CA GLN A 240 2.71 28.88 -2.30
C GLN A 240 2.35 30.27 -1.76
N ALA A 241 3.34 31.13 -1.55
CA ALA A 241 3.12 32.50 -1.07
C ALA A 241 2.40 33.40 -2.09
N THR A 242 2.40 33.02 -3.37
CA THR A 242 1.84 33.80 -4.47
C THR A 242 0.80 33.01 -5.28
N ILE A 243 0.11 32.06 -4.63
CA ILE A 243 -0.73 31.07 -5.30
C ILE A 243 -1.88 31.68 -6.11
N SER A 244 -2.37 32.85 -5.69
CA SER A 244 -3.44 33.62 -6.34
C SER A 244 -3.01 34.34 -7.62
N LYS A 245 -1.71 34.55 -7.83
CA LYS A 245 -1.16 35.30 -8.97
C LYS A 245 -0.98 34.41 -10.21
N PRO A 246 -1.09 34.96 -11.42
CA PRO A 246 -0.71 34.24 -12.63
C PRO A 246 0.80 33.98 -12.64
N HIS A 247 1.21 32.81 -13.15
CA HIS A 247 2.61 32.40 -13.25
C HIS A 247 2.88 31.82 -14.63
N SER A 248 3.92 32.32 -15.31
CA SER A 248 4.41 31.75 -16.57
C SER A 248 5.71 30.97 -16.38
N ASN A 249 5.95 29.96 -17.23
CA ASN A 249 7.20 29.19 -17.17
C ASN A 249 8.43 30.08 -17.37
N ALA A 250 8.34 31.11 -18.22
CA ALA A 250 9.41 32.08 -18.46
C ALA A 250 9.80 32.85 -17.19
N GLU A 251 8.81 33.32 -16.42
CA GLU A 251 9.04 34.02 -15.15
C GLU A 251 9.65 33.11 -14.10
N LEU A 252 9.11 31.89 -13.95
CA LEU A 252 9.62 30.91 -12.99
C LEU A 252 11.04 30.45 -13.34
N ALA A 253 11.36 30.34 -14.63
CA ALA A 253 12.69 29.98 -15.10
C ALA A 253 13.69 31.09 -14.81
N LYS A 254 13.29 32.35 -15.01
CA LYS A 254 14.08 33.53 -14.65
C LYS A 254 14.32 33.62 -13.14
N PHE A 255 13.31 33.35 -12.32
CA PHE A 255 13.44 33.31 -10.85
C PHE A 255 14.47 32.26 -10.40
N MET A 256 14.52 31.12 -11.09
CA MET A 256 15.45 30.03 -10.80
C MET A 256 16.80 30.14 -11.52
N HIS A 257 17.06 31.22 -12.25
CA HIS A 257 18.27 31.43 -13.06
C HIS A 257 18.58 30.26 -14.01
N MET A 258 17.57 29.73 -14.69
CA MET A 258 17.72 28.61 -15.63
C MET A 258 16.83 28.79 -16.88
N SER A 259 17.01 27.94 -17.89
CA SER A 259 16.12 27.90 -19.04
C SER A 259 14.77 27.25 -18.70
N GLU A 260 13.71 27.56 -19.44
CA GLU A 260 12.38 26.94 -19.26
C GLU A 260 12.43 25.42 -19.37
N ARG A 261 13.22 24.89 -20.31
CA ARG A 261 13.38 23.43 -20.47
C ARG A 261 14.02 22.78 -19.23
N SER A 262 15.04 23.43 -18.66
CA SER A 262 15.66 22.96 -17.42
C SER A 262 14.68 23.06 -16.26
N LEU A 263 13.95 24.17 -16.13
CA LEU A 263 12.92 24.35 -15.11
C LEU A 263 11.90 23.22 -15.16
N LEU A 264 11.27 22.95 -16.30
CA LEU A 264 10.25 21.92 -16.42
C LEU A 264 10.78 20.53 -16.05
N ARG A 265 12.02 20.22 -16.44
CA ARG A 265 12.68 18.96 -16.09
C ARG A 265 12.91 18.86 -14.58
N HIS A 266 13.51 19.89 -13.97
CA HIS A 266 13.83 19.91 -12.54
C HIS A 266 12.57 19.98 -11.67
N PHE A 267 11.54 20.72 -12.10
CA PHE A 267 10.25 20.79 -11.44
C PHE A 267 9.51 19.44 -11.47
N LYS A 268 9.47 18.78 -12.64
CA LYS A 268 8.86 17.45 -12.77
C LYS A 268 9.60 16.40 -11.98
N ALA A 269 10.94 16.46 -11.96
CA ALA A 269 11.74 15.62 -11.08
C ALA A 269 11.36 15.86 -9.61
N ALA A 270 11.30 17.11 -9.16
CA ALA A 270 11.07 17.46 -7.75
C ALA A 270 9.62 17.30 -7.25
N THR A 271 8.62 17.35 -8.12
CA THR A 271 7.18 17.36 -7.74
C THR A 271 6.36 16.25 -8.36
N GLY A 272 6.95 15.45 -9.26
CA GLY A 272 6.26 14.41 -10.03
C GLY A 272 5.37 14.95 -11.17
N THR A 273 5.19 16.26 -11.30
CA THR A 273 4.28 16.86 -12.28
C THR A 273 4.80 18.19 -12.86
N THR A 274 4.03 18.80 -13.76
CA THR A 274 4.39 20.10 -14.37
C THR A 274 3.99 21.27 -13.47
N PRO A 275 4.62 22.47 -13.59
CA PRO A 275 4.23 23.65 -12.82
C PRO A 275 2.75 24.01 -12.94
N ALA A 276 2.17 23.92 -14.14
CA ALA A 276 0.76 24.25 -14.37
C ALA A 276 -0.17 23.29 -13.62
N GLU A 277 0.10 22.00 -13.70
CA GLU A 277 -0.68 20.96 -13.05
C GLU A 277 -0.55 21.03 -11.51
N TRP A 278 0.67 21.28 -11.03
CA TRP A 278 0.93 21.48 -9.61
C TRP A 278 0.18 22.71 -9.06
N LEU A 279 0.19 23.83 -9.81
CA LEU A 279 -0.53 25.04 -9.43
C LEU A 279 -2.04 24.78 -9.35
N ILE A 280 -2.63 24.08 -10.31
CA ILE A 280 -4.07 23.74 -10.25
C ILE A 280 -4.40 22.96 -8.98
N GLU A 281 -3.59 21.97 -8.61
CA GLU A 281 -3.81 21.18 -7.39
C GLU A 281 -3.70 22.04 -6.13
N GLN A 282 -2.64 22.84 -5.99
CA GLN A 282 -2.44 23.71 -4.82
C GLN A 282 -3.55 24.77 -4.71
N ARG A 283 -3.97 25.36 -5.83
CA ARG A 283 -5.10 26.30 -5.89
C ARG A 283 -6.41 25.64 -5.49
N LEU A 284 -6.63 24.38 -5.89
CA LEU A 284 -7.81 23.62 -5.48
C LEU A 284 -7.81 23.36 -3.96
N GLN A 285 -6.65 23.06 -3.36
CA GLN A 285 -6.53 22.90 -1.90
C GLN A 285 -6.79 24.22 -1.16
N CYS A 286 -6.27 25.34 -1.67
CA CYS A 286 -6.59 26.67 -1.14
C CYS A 286 -8.10 26.96 -1.22
N ALA A 287 -8.73 26.66 -2.36
CA ALA A 287 -10.17 26.82 -2.53
C ALA A 287 -10.97 25.96 -1.53
N LYS A 288 -10.60 24.69 -1.30
CA LYS A 288 -11.23 23.85 -0.27
C LYS A 288 -11.14 24.48 1.11
N SER A 289 -9.94 24.90 1.52
CA SER A 289 -9.71 25.56 2.81
C SER A 289 -10.56 26.82 2.97
N LEU A 290 -10.67 27.66 1.95
CA LEU A 290 -11.54 28.85 1.97
C LEU A 290 -13.02 28.50 2.06
N LEU A 291 -13.48 27.43 1.39
CA LEU A 291 -14.87 26.96 1.48
C LEU A 291 -15.21 26.37 2.85
N GLU A 292 -14.24 25.79 3.53
CA GLU A 292 -14.39 25.18 4.86
C GLU A 292 -14.37 26.21 5.98
N GLN A 293 -13.54 27.25 5.84
CA GLN A 293 -13.26 28.23 6.89
C GLN A 293 -14.06 29.53 6.75
N SER A 294 -14.75 29.74 5.61
CA SER A 294 -15.44 30.99 5.34
C SER A 294 -16.76 30.81 4.59
N SER A 295 -17.62 31.82 4.71
CA SER A 295 -18.88 31.95 3.96
C SER A 295 -18.72 32.79 2.69
N LEU A 296 -17.49 33.02 2.21
CA LEU A 296 -17.21 33.90 1.07
C LEU A 296 -18.01 33.50 -0.19
N PRO A 297 -18.45 34.47 -1.01
CA PRO A 297 -18.97 34.20 -2.35
C PRO A 297 -17.99 33.38 -3.21
N LEU A 298 -18.51 32.53 -4.10
CA LEU A 298 -17.67 31.62 -4.91
C LEU A 298 -16.71 32.38 -5.84
N GLU A 299 -17.11 33.58 -6.26
CA GLU A 299 -16.30 34.49 -7.06
C GLU A 299 -15.03 34.91 -6.30
N LEU A 300 -15.17 35.31 -5.03
CA LEU A 300 -14.03 35.67 -4.18
C LEU A 300 -13.18 34.46 -3.82
N VAL A 301 -13.78 33.28 -3.65
CA VAL A 301 -13.03 32.04 -3.44
C VAL A 301 -12.19 31.70 -4.67
N ALA A 302 -12.74 31.85 -5.88
CA ALA A 302 -12.01 31.60 -7.12
C ALA A 302 -10.83 32.57 -7.31
N GLU A 303 -11.04 33.85 -6.98
CA GLU A 303 -9.99 34.88 -7.06
C GLU A 303 -8.88 34.62 -6.04
N GLN A 304 -9.22 34.45 -4.76
CA GLN A 304 -8.25 34.25 -3.68
C GLN A 304 -7.48 32.94 -3.81
N SER A 305 -8.12 31.90 -4.36
CA SER A 305 -7.44 30.64 -4.66
C SER A 305 -6.63 30.68 -5.95
N GLY A 306 -6.70 31.73 -6.78
CA GLY A 306 -5.97 31.82 -8.04
C GLY A 306 -6.56 31.02 -9.21
N LEU A 307 -7.75 30.45 -9.06
CA LEU A 307 -8.50 29.81 -10.16
C LEU A 307 -9.19 30.84 -11.06
N GLY A 308 -9.17 32.12 -10.67
CA GLY A 308 -9.62 33.25 -11.46
C GLY A 308 -11.12 33.46 -11.36
N THR A 309 -11.91 32.58 -11.98
CA THR A 309 -13.37 32.75 -12.04
C THR A 309 -14.14 31.61 -11.38
N ALA A 310 -15.38 31.90 -10.93
CA ALA A 310 -16.28 30.88 -10.40
C ALA A 310 -16.57 29.76 -11.41
N MET A 311 -16.50 30.04 -12.72
CA MET A 311 -16.66 29.03 -13.76
C MET A 311 -15.47 28.06 -13.77
N THR A 312 -14.24 28.57 -13.75
CA THR A 312 -13.01 27.76 -13.69
C THR A 312 -12.94 26.95 -12.40
N LEU A 313 -13.32 27.56 -11.26
CA LEU A 313 -13.47 26.87 -9.99
C LEU A 313 -14.44 25.68 -10.09
N ARG A 314 -15.64 25.89 -10.63
CA ARG A 314 -16.64 24.82 -10.83
C ARG A 314 -16.13 23.72 -11.78
N HIS A 315 -15.42 24.10 -12.84
CA HIS A 315 -14.82 23.17 -13.79
C HIS A 315 -13.84 22.24 -13.09
N HIS A 316 -12.85 22.78 -12.35
CA HIS A 316 -11.87 21.95 -11.64
C HIS A 316 -12.48 21.12 -10.51
N PHE A 317 -13.45 21.67 -9.75
CA PHE A 317 -14.16 20.89 -8.72
C PHE A 317 -14.91 19.69 -9.31
N ARG A 318 -15.63 19.88 -10.43
CA ARG A 318 -16.31 18.77 -11.11
C ARG A 318 -15.33 17.74 -11.64
N HIS A 319 -14.26 18.18 -12.31
CA HIS A 319 -13.34 17.25 -12.97
C HIS A 319 -12.40 16.53 -11.99
N ARG A 320 -12.07 17.13 -10.84
CA ARG A 320 -11.12 16.57 -9.86
C ARG A 320 -11.79 15.93 -8.65
N LEU A 321 -12.95 16.42 -8.25
CA LEU A 321 -13.63 15.99 -7.02
C LEU A 321 -15.02 15.42 -7.27
N ASN A 322 -15.52 15.42 -8.52
CA ASN A 322 -16.85 14.95 -8.91
C ASN A 322 -18.02 15.63 -8.17
N ILE A 323 -17.80 16.81 -7.58
CA ILE A 323 -18.82 17.59 -6.85
C ILE A 323 -18.68 19.08 -7.15
N SER A 324 -19.74 19.86 -6.93
CA SER A 324 -19.68 21.31 -7.09
C SER A 324 -19.08 21.99 -5.85
N PRO A 325 -18.48 23.19 -5.96
CA PRO A 325 -17.99 23.96 -4.81
C PRO A 325 -19.08 24.21 -3.75
N THR A 326 -20.32 24.48 -4.18
CA THR A 326 -21.46 24.67 -3.27
C THR A 326 -21.83 23.38 -2.55
N ALA A 327 -21.82 22.24 -3.25
CA ALA A 327 -22.08 20.95 -2.64
C ALA A 327 -20.96 20.59 -1.64
N TYR A 328 -19.70 20.85 -1.99
CA TYR A 328 -18.54 20.67 -1.11
C TYR A 328 -18.72 21.43 0.21
N ARG A 329 -19.00 22.74 0.14
CA ARG A 329 -19.26 23.59 1.31
C ARG A 329 -20.38 23.02 2.18
N ARG A 330 -21.51 22.65 1.57
CA ARG A 330 -22.68 22.11 2.29
C ARG A 330 -22.38 20.77 2.98
N HIS A 331 -21.63 19.88 2.33
CA HIS A 331 -21.22 18.60 2.92
C HIS A 331 -20.37 18.80 4.17
N PHE A 332 -19.41 19.72 4.12
CA PHE A 332 -18.54 20.02 5.25
C PHE A 332 -19.30 20.69 6.41
N SER A 333 -20.13 21.69 6.13
CA SER A 333 -20.96 22.34 7.17
C SER A 333 -21.93 21.37 7.84
N ASN A 334 -22.49 20.42 7.08
CA ASN A 334 -23.37 19.38 7.64
C ASN A 334 -22.61 18.33 8.47
N GLN A 335 -21.35 18.04 8.14
CA GLN A 335 -20.51 17.14 8.94
C GLN A 335 -20.16 17.78 10.29
N LEU A 336 -19.71 19.04 10.31
CA LEU A 336 -19.44 19.79 11.54
C LEU A 336 -20.66 19.85 12.48
N ASN A 337 -21.85 20.10 11.92
CA ASN A 337 -23.08 20.14 12.71
C ASN A 337 -23.46 18.76 13.29
N LYS A 338 -23.18 17.65 12.57
CA LYS A 338 -23.36 16.29 13.11
C LYS A 338 -22.40 15.99 14.24
N THR A 339 -21.11 16.33 14.10
CA THR A 339 -20.09 16.06 15.13
C THR A 339 -20.37 16.84 16.43
N MET A 340 -20.95 18.03 16.35
CA MET A 340 -21.35 18.81 17.53
C MET A 340 -22.67 18.35 18.19
N THR A 341 -23.51 17.61 17.45
CA THR A 341 -24.78 17.07 17.99
C THR A 341 -24.60 15.70 18.64
N GLU A 342 -23.58 14.94 18.25
CA GLU A 342 -23.23 13.63 18.85
C GLU A 342 -22.34 13.73 20.11
N GLN A 343 -21.91 14.94 20.49
CA GLN A 343 -21.14 15.22 21.71
C GLN A 343 -21.96 15.89 22.84
N LYS A 344 -23.28 16.01 22.67
CA LYS A 344 -24.25 16.41 23.70
C LYS A 344 -25.12 15.22 24.05
#